data_AF-A0A2A4NLF1-F1
#
_entry.id   AF-A0A2A4NLF1-F1
#
_cell.length_a   1.000
_cell.length_b   1.000
_cell.length_c   1.000
_cell.angle_alpha   90.00
_cell.angle_beta   90.00
_cell.angle_gamma   90.00
#
_symmetry.space_group_name_H-M   'P 1'
#
loop_
_entity.id
_entity.type
_entity.pdbx_description
1 polymer ?
#
loop_
_entity_poly.entity_id
_entity_poly.type
_entity_poly.pdbx_seq_one_letter_code
_entity_poly.pdbx_strand_id
1 'polypeptide(L)'
;MVVSNPEIYTNEWASFSTRDFPDNWKKKSGDKVLITMTDVPDDRPVEDVLCSQECYQKLFRKSGLKIVVHHQPLGNHSEGFNWLNETRIAPWSIYVLEEDRNFFPFKYLHRI
;
A
#
# COMPACT_ATOMS: atom_id res chain seq x y z
N MET A 1 9.43 -3.90 -3.02
CA MET A 1 8.21 -4.20 -2.25
C MET A 1 7.03 -3.52 -2.93
N VAL A 2 5.94 -4.26 -3.19
CA VAL A 2 4.70 -3.74 -3.77
C VAL A 2 3.63 -3.78 -2.70
N VAL A 3 2.94 -2.67 -2.47
CA VAL A 3 1.93 -2.52 -1.42
C VAL A 3 0.78 -1.66 -1.91
N SER A 4 -0.40 -1.84 -1.33
CA SER A 4 -1.53 -0.93 -1.54
C SER A 4 -1.23 0.46 -0.97
N ASN A 5 -1.70 1.49 -1.69
CA ASN A 5 -1.85 2.82 -1.13
C ASN A 5 -3.15 2.90 -0.31
N PRO A 6 -3.19 3.68 0.78
CA PRO A 6 -4.39 3.86 1.60
C PRO A 6 -5.65 4.21 0.81
N GLU A 7 -5.48 4.96 -0.27
CA GLU A 7 -6.52 5.41 -1.18
C GLU A 7 -7.28 4.23 -1.81
N ILE A 8 -6.67 3.04 -1.92
CA ILE A 8 -7.33 1.85 -2.47
C ILE A 8 -8.61 1.52 -1.70
N TYR A 9 -8.66 1.82 -0.40
CA TYR A 9 -9.79 1.51 0.48
C TYR A 9 -10.86 2.61 0.52
N THR A 10 -10.68 3.73 -0.17
CA THR A 10 -11.60 4.89 -0.12
C THR A 10 -12.07 5.37 -1.49
N ASN A 11 -11.67 4.68 -2.57
CA ASN A 11 -12.04 4.98 -3.94
C ASN A 11 -12.53 3.72 -4.65
N GLU A 12 -13.04 3.92 -5.86
CA GLU A 12 -13.46 2.84 -6.76
C GLU A 12 -12.40 2.60 -7.84
N TRP A 13 -12.24 1.35 -8.24
CA TRP A 13 -11.18 0.89 -9.14
C TRP A 13 -11.78 -0.05 -10.19
N ALA A 14 -11.08 -0.23 -11.31
CA ALA A 14 -11.51 -1.13 -12.37
C ALA A 14 -11.67 -2.58 -11.87
N SER A 15 -10.84 -3.00 -10.91
CA SER A 15 -10.84 -4.36 -10.33
C SER A 15 -11.25 -4.41 -8.86
N PHE A 16 -11.59 -3.28 -8.24
CA PHE A 16 -11.97 -3.23 -6.82
C PHE A 16 -13.08 -2.24 -6.52
N SER A 17 -13.92 -2.60 -5.55
CA SER A 17 -15.01 -1.75 -5.02
C SER A 17 -14.87 -1.59 -3.51
N THR A 18 -15.09 -0.37 -3.03
CA THR A 18 -15.14 -0.01 -1.60
C THR A 18 -16.50 0.56 -1.20
N ARG A 19 -17.45 0.62 -2.15
CA ARG A 19 -18.80 1.18 -1.98
C ARG A 19 -19.55 0.67 -0.75
N ASP A 20 -19.41 -0.61 -0.44
CA ASP A 20 -20.10 -1.26 0.69
C ASP A 20 -19.38 -1.05 2.04
N PHE A 21 -18.22 -0.38 2.03
CA PHE A 21 -17.38 -0.13 3.21
C PHE A 21 -17.13 1.37 3.43
N PRO A 22 -18.18 2.19 3.55
CA PRO A 22 -18.03 3.64 3.73
C PRO A 22 -17.38 4.02 5.05
N ASP A 23 -17.06 3.09 5.96
CA ASP A 23 -16.30 3.40 7.18
C ASP A 23 -14.78 3.36 6.97
N ASN A 24 -14.29 2.92 5.81
CA ASN A 24 -12.85 2.87 5.51
C ASN A 24 -12.18 4.26 5.59
N TRP A 25 -12.88 5.36 5.25
CA TRP A 25 -12.29 6.71 5.30
C TRP A 25 -11.93 7.18 6.72
N LYS A 26 -12.47 6.54 7.76
CA LYS A 26 -12.18 6.86 9.17
C LYS A 26 -11.01 6.05 9.72
N LYS A 27 -10.53 5.04 8.97
CA LYS A 27 -9.51 4.10 9.43
C LYS A 27 -8.13 4.74 9.40
N LYS A 28 -7.28 4.31 10.33
CA LYS A 28 -5.87 4.71 10.43
C LYS A 28 -4.96 3.49 10.31
N SER A 29 -3.67 3.73 10.14
CA SER A 29 -2.69 2.65 10.06
C SER A 29 -2.80 1.67 11.24
N GLY A 30 -2.87 0.38 10.93
CA GLY A 30 -3.09 -0.70 11.89
C GLY A 30 -4.56 -1.11 12.05
N ASP A 31 -5.52 -0.31 11.57
CA ASP A 31 -6.92 -0.68 11.58
C ASP A 31 -7.26 -1.62 10.42
N LYS A 32 -8.29 -2.43 10.63
CA LYS A 32 -8.90 -3.28 9.62
C LYS A 32 -9.67 -2.45 8.58
N VAL A 33 -9.46 -2.77 7.31
CA VAL A 33 -10.18 -2.25 6.14
C VAL A 33 -10.73 -3.42 5.32
N LEU A 34 -11.79 -3.15 4.57
CA LEU A 34 -12.45 -4.12 3.71
C LEU A 34 -12.51 -3.61 2.27
N ILE A 35 -12.38 -4.50 1.30
CA ILE A 35 -12.50 -4.19 -0.13
C ILE A 35 -13.00 -5.42 -0.88
N THR A 36 -13.77 -5.22 -1.96
CA THR A 36 -14.26 -6.34 -2.79
C THR A 36 -13.52 -6.33 -4.13
N MET A 37 -13.08 -7.51 -4.59
CA MET A 37 -12.56 -7.68 -5.95
C MET A 37 -13.72 -7.83 -6.93
N THR A 38 -13.69 -7.12 -8.06
CA THR A 38 -14.79 -7.11 -9.04
C THR A 38 -14.46 -7.88 -10.32
N ASP A 39 -13.23 -8.33 -10.48
CA ASP A 39 -12.69 -9.00 -11.66
C ASP A 39 -12.50 -10.52 -11.48
N VAL A 40 -13.01 -11.08 -10.36
CA VAL A 40 -12.99 -12.51 -10.06
C VAL A 40 -14.39 -13.02 -9.68
N PRO A 41 -14.69 -14.33 -9.81
CA PRO A 41 -16.02 -14.86 -9.49
C PRO A 41 -16.40 -14.82 -8.00
N ASP A 42 -15.41 -14.73 -7.10
CA ASP A 42 -15.63 -14.66 -5.65
C ASP A 42 -15.73 -13.20 -5.22
N ASP A 43 -16.93 -12.78 -4.81
CA ASP A 43 -17.25 -11.41 -4.42
C ASP A 43 -17.20 -11.18 -2.90
N ARG A 44 -16.69 -12.16 -2.13
CA ARG A 44 -16.56 -12.00 -0.68
C ARG A 44 -15.57 -10.87 -0.35
N PRO A 45 -15.86 -10.04 0.65
CA PRO A 45 -14.96 -8.96 1.05
C PRO A 45 -13.60 -9.50 1.47
N VAL A 46 -12.54 -8.89 0.94
CA VAL A 46 -11.16 -9.10 1.37
C VAL A 46 -10.88 -8.19 2.56
N GLU A 47 -10.32 -8.79 3.61
CA GLU A 47 -9.85 -8.07 4.80
C GLU A 47 -8.36 -7.75 4.67
N ASP A 48 -7.99 -6.51 5.00
CA ASP A 48 -6.61 -6.07 5.06
C ASP A 48 -6.37 -5.12 6.25
N VAL A 49 -5.10 -4.84 6.55
CA VAL A 49 -4.66 -3.90 7.57
C VAL A 49 -4.12 -2.64 6.90
N LEU A 50 -4.78 -1.52 7.15
CA LEU A 50 -4.37 -0.24 6.58
C LEU A 50 -2.94 0.09 7.01
N CYS A 51 -2.09 0.48 6.07
CA CYS A 51 -0.72 0.90 6.36
C CYS A 51 -0.38 2.12 5.51
N SER A 52 -0.23 3.28 6.15
CA SER A 52 0.16 4.50 5.46
C SER A 52 1.61 4.44 4.96
N GLN A 53 1.94 5.32 4.03
CA GLN A 53 3.30 5.49 3.53
C GLN A 53 4.31 5.74 4.67
N GLU A 54 3.95 6.54 5.68
CA GLU A 54 4.82 6.81 6.83
C GLU A 54 5.05 5.55 7.68
N CYS A 55 4.06 4.66 7.77
CA CYS A 55 4.20 3.39 8.46
C CYS A 55 5.18 2.47 7.71
N TYR A 56 5.04 2.33 6.38
CA TYR A 56 6.01 1.57 5.59
C TYR A 56 7.43 2.14 5.67
N GLN A 57 7.60 3.45 5.57
CA GLN A 57 8.91 4.10 5.74
C GLN A 57 9.54 3.81 7.12
N LYS A 58 8.74 3.86 8.19
CA LYS A 58 9.20 3.51 9.54
C LYS A 58 9.59 2.04 9.65
N LEU A 59 8.83 1.14 9.02
CA LEU A 59 9.13 -0.29 9.00
C LEU A 59 10.44 -0.56 8.27
N PHE A 60 10.63 -0.02 7.06
CA PHE A 60 11.87 -0.18 6.31
C PHE A 60 13.09 0.29 7.12
N ARG A 61 13.02 1.47 7.72
CA ARG A 61 14.11 1.98 8.56
C ARG A 61 14.40 1.06 9.75
N LYS A 62 13.36 0.55 10.42
CA LYS A 62 13.52 -0.39 11.54
C LYS A 62 14.09 -1.74 11.11
N SER A 63 13.90 -2.11 9.85
CA SER A 63 14.44 -3.32 9.23
C SER A 63 15.82 -3.12 8.60
N GLY A 64 16.45 -1.94 8.75
CA GLY A 64 17.74 -1.66 8.13
C GLY A 64 17.67 -1.54 6.61
N LEU A 65 16.54 -1.11 6.09
CA LEU A 65 16.32 -0.85 4.67
C LEU A 65 16.15 0.65 4.45
N LYS A 66 16.74 1.13 3.35
CA LYS A 66 16.49 2.48 2.84
C LYS A 66 15.77 2.41 1.50
N ILE A 67 14.94 3.42 1.25
CA ILE A 67 14.23 3.58 -0.02
C ILE A 67 15.20 4.18 -1.02
N VAL A 68 15.43 3.46 -2.13
CA VAL A 68 16.18 3.95 -3.28
C VAL A 68 15.26 4.74 -4.19
N VAL A 69 14.11 4.16 -4.51
CA VAL A 69 13.10 4.75 -5.39
C VAL A 69 11.71 4.36 -4.89
N HIS A 70 10.75 5.27 -5.05
CA HIS A 70 9.34 5.03 -4.81
C HIS A 70 8.57 5.36 -6.09
N HIS A 71 7.88 4.37 -6.65
CA HIS A 71 7.01 4.55 -7.81
C HIS A 71 5.54 4.46 -7.39
N GLN A 72 4.72 5.30 -8.00
CA GLN A 72 3.28 5.35 -7.87
C GLN A 72 2.69 5.32 -9.29
N PRO A 73 2.59 4.14 -9.91
CA PRO A 73 2.15 4.04 -11.29
C PRO A 73 0.67 4.46 -11.41
N LEU A 74 0.39 5.25 -12.44
CA LEU A 74 -0.97 5.60 -12.86
C LEU A 74 -1.34 4.79 -14.10
N GLY A 75 -2.62 4.48 -14.24
CA GLY A 75 -3.18 3.95 -15.46
C GLY A 75 -3.17 5.00 -16.57
N ASN A 76 -3.20 4.54 -17.81
CA ASN A 76 -3.29 5.37 -19.00
C ASN A 76 -4.51 4.97 -19.84
N HIS A 77 -5.27 5.97 -20.30
CA HIS A 77 -6.43 5.77 -21.15
C HIS A 77 -6.13 5.00 -22.46
N SER A 78 -4.88 5.00 -22.93
CA SER A 78 -4.48 4.24 -24.11
C SER A 78 -4.33 2.72 -23.86
N GLU A 79 -4.43 2.25 -22.63
CA GLU A 79 -4.23 0.84 -22.26
C GLU A 79 -5.44 -0.05 -22.53
N GLY A 80 -6.57 0.52 -22.94
CA GLY A 80 -7.78 -0.22 -23.29
C GLY A 80 -8.59 -0.75 -22.10
N PHE A 81 -8.19 -0.40 -20.87
CA PHE A 81 -8.96 -0.66 -19.66
C PHE A 81 -9.89 0.52 -19.34
N ASN A 82 -11.07 0.20 -18.80
CA ASN A 82 -11.99 1.21 -18.28
C ASN A 82 -11.54 1.65 -16.87
N TRP A 83 -10.40 2.33 -16.80
CA TRP A 83 -9.88 2.89 -15.56
C TRP A 83 -10.89 3.84 -14.92
N LEU A 84 -11.03 3.78 -13.60
CA LEU A 84 -11.91 4.66 -12.83
C LEU A 84 -11.08 5.78 -12.19
N ASN A 85 -10.33 5.44 -11.14
CA ASN A 85 -9.47 6.39 -10.43
C ASN A 85 -7.98 6.19 -10.72
N GLU A 86 -7.60 5.07 -11.34
CA GLU A 86 -6.21 4.68 -11.61
C GLU A 86 -5.44 5.69 -12.44
N THR A 87 -6.11 6.49 -13.28
CA THR A 87 -5.44 7.52 -14.09
C THR A 87 -5.09 8.79 -13.32
N ARG A 88 -5.56 8.91 -12.08
CA ARG A 88 -5.40 10.12 -11.23
C ARG A 88 -4.79 9.80 -9.87
N ILE A 89 -5.05 8.60 -9.36
CA ILE A 89 -4.61 8.13 -8.04
C ILE A 89 -3.97 6.76 -8.26
N ALA A 90 -2.75 6.56 -7.76
CA ALA A 90 -2.10 5.27 -7.82
C ALA A 90 -2.69 4.36 -6.72
N PRO A 91 -3.32 3.22 -7.03
CA PRO A 91 -3.76 2.27 -6.00
C PRO A 91 -2.59 1.52 -5.35
N TRP A 92 -1.43 1.53 -5.99
CA TRP A 92 -0.24 0.78 -5.57
C TRP A 92 0.96 1.70 -5.36
N SER A 93 1.80 1.32 -4.40
CA SER A 93 3.15 1.86 -4.21
C SER A 93 4.18 0.76 -4.42
N ILE A 94 5.21 1.09 -5.19
CA ILE A 94 6.36 0.21 -5.45
C ILE A 94 7.60 0.85 -4.87
N TYR A 95 8.14 0.25 -3.80
CA TYR A 95 9.39 0.67 -3.19
C TYR A 95 10.54 -0.21 -3.68
N VAL A 96 11.54 0.42 -4.30
CA VAL A 96 12.87 -0.18 -4.52
C VAL A 96 13.67 0.06 -3.25
N LEU A 97 14.07 -1.02 -2.59
CA LEU A 97 14.72 -0.99 -1.29
C LEU A 97 16.13 -1.57 -1.42
N GLU A 98 17.06 -1.02 -0.65
CA GLU A 98 18.38 -1.58 -0.48
C GLU A 98 18.74 -1.64 1.01
N GLU A 99 19.72 -2.47 1.34
CA GLU A 99 20.29 -2.52 2.68
C GLU A 99 20.91 -1.17 3.06
N ASP A 100 20.54 -0.67 4.23
CA ASP A 100 21.24 0.44 4.87
C ASP A 100 22.49 -0.09 5.57
N ARG A 101 23.64 0.03 4.90
CA ARG A 101 24.95 -0.38 5.43
C ARG A 101 25.35 0.33 6.72
N ASN A 102 24.66 1.41 7.10
CA ASN A 102 24.89 2.13 8.35
C ASN A 102 23.93 1.69 9.47
N PHE A 103 23.04 0.74 9.19
CA PHE A 103 22.13 0.19 10.17
C PHE A 103 22.83 -0.86 11.03
N PHE A 104 22.88 -0.61 12.34
CA PHE A 104 23.43 -1.55 13.31
C PHE A 104 22.38 -1.83 14.38
N PRO A 105 21.62 -2.93 14.27
CA PRO A 105 20.49 -3.19 15.16
C PRO A 105 20.92 -3.43 16.62
N PHE A 106 22.20 -3.75 16.86
CA PHE A 106 22.71 -4.18 18.16
C PHE A 106 23.97 -3.44 18.63
N LYS A 107 24.21 -2.19 18.19
CA LYS A 107 25.45 -1.43 18.50
C LYS A 107 25.74 -1.19 20.01
N TYR A 108 24.92 -1.72 20.92
CA TYR A 108 25.07 -1.60 22.38
C TYR A 108 25.10 -2.94 23.15
N LEU A 109 25.15 -4.10 22.48
CA LEU A 109 25.11 -5.42 23.17
C LEU A 109 26.47 -5.99 23.62
N HIS A 110 27.57 -5.26 23.45
CA HIS A 110 28.91 -5.69 23.89
C HIS A 110 29.64 -4.63 24.74
N ARG A 111 28.96 -4.09 25.76
CA ARG A 111 29.61 -3.47 26.92
C ARG A 111 29.25 -4.30 28.16
N ILE A 112 29.95 -5.41 28.34
CA ILE A 112 30.11 -6.12 29.62
C ILE A 112 31.61 -6.28 29.81
#